data_AF-A0A5C3PFV2-F1
#
_entry.id   AF-A0A5C3PFV2-F1
#
_cell.length_a   1.000
_cell.length_b   1.000
_cell.length_c   1.000
_cell.angle_alpha   90.00
_cell.angle_beta   90.00
_cell.angle_gamma   90.00
#
_symmetry.space_group_name_H-M   'P 1'
#
loop_
_entity.id
_entity.type
_entity.pdbx_description
1 polymer ?
#
loop_
_entity_poly.entity_id
_entity_poly.type
_entity_poly.pdbx_seq_one_letter_code
_entity_poly.pdbx_strand_id
1 'polypeptide(L)'
;MTRLYDHAVAFLKAQFTADLDNRDKLAAAGWVPSGWKREEVIGVVNLARFVGEPTILPAALLGCMALGSGLVPGFVREDGVTERLSNEDLGICVAASATGRILAASASARIRLAARIGSCKMPRPQAGRNYAPGYGPQGSDPNTRIIKMAEKLVGVVDPLAKISDLLETDEIHHCPECFKVTEEWDASERRRLWNRLPELLGVEVPGWDDSTKVVEKPAGSRTSMAEW
;
A
#
# COMPACT_ATOMS: atom_id res chain seq x y z
N MET A 1 -9.07 35.64 -6.11
CA MET A 1 -9.32 34.26 -6.58
C MET A 1 -8.26 33.25 -6.13
N THR A 2 -7.21 33.65 -5.40
CA THR A 2 -6.16 32.76 -4.86
C THR A 2 -6.69 31.82 -3.77
N ARG A 3 -7.51 32.32 -2.84
CA ARG A 3 -7.90 31.55 -1.65
C ARG A 3 -8.65 30.23 -1.92
N LEU A 4 -9.55 30.17 -2.91
CA LEU A 4 -10.27 28.92 -3.23
C LEU A 4 -9.36 27.92 -3.93
N TYR A 5 -8.54 28.39 -4.86
CA TYR A 5 -7.54 27.58 -5.55
C TYR A 5 -6.54 26.97 -4.55
N ASP A 6 -5.97 27.81 -3.68
CA ASP A 6 -5.00 27.37 -2.66
C ASP A 6 -5.62 26.34 -1.70
N HIS A 7 -6.87 26.57 -1.27
CA HIS A 7 -7.59 25.61 -0.44
C HIS A 7 -7.89 24.29 -1.16
N ALA A 8 -8.26 24.33 -2.45
CA ALA A 8 -8.54 23.14 -3.24
C ALA A 8 -7.28 22.30 -3.46
N VAL A 9 -6.16 22.93 -3.81
CA VAL A 9 -4.87 22.25 -3.95
C VAL A 9 -4.42 21.66 -2.62
N ALA A 10 -4.51 22.43 -1.52
CA ALA A 10 -4.18 21.94 -0.19
C ALA A 10 -5.03 20.72 0.22
N PHE A 11 -6.33 20.75 -0.08
CA PHE A 11 -7.23 19.62 0.13
C PHE A 11 -6.79 18.39 -0.66
N LEU A 12 -6.53 18.53 -1.97
CA LEU A 12 -6.09 17.41 -2.80
C LEU A 12 -4.76 16.84 -2.33
N LYS A 13 -3.79 17.68 -1.94
CA LYS A 13 -2.50 17.22 -1.38
C LYS A 13 -2.66 16.50 -0.04
N ALA A 14 -3.67 16.84 0.75
CA ALA A 14 -3.98 16.13 1.97
C ALA A 14 -4.59 14.75 1.69
N GLN A 15 -5.47 14.64 0.69
CA GLN A 15 -6.16 13.39 0.34
C GLN A 15 -5.31 12.44 -0.52
N PHE A 16 -4.54 12.99 -1.45
CA PHE A 16 -3.63 12.33 -2.38
C PHE A 16 -2.19 12.70 -2.02
N THR A 17 -1.84 12.35 -0.79
CA THR A 17 -0.60 12.77 -0.14
C THR A 17 0.61 12.01 -0.67
N ALA A 18 1.79 12.62 -0.52
CA ALA A 18 3.09 11.97 -0.70
C ALA A 18 3.58 11.25 0.56
N ASP A 19 2.88 11.39 1.69
CA ASP A 19 3.23 10.80 2.98
C ASP A 19 2.48 9.48 3.19
N LEU A 20 3.21 8.36 3.29
CA LEU A 20 2.60 7.04 3.45
C LEU A 20 1.82 6.90 4.76
N ASP A 21 2.29 7.50 5.86
CA ASP A 21 1.64 7.36 7.16
C ASP A 21 0.28 8.11 7.15
N ASN A 22 0.19 9.22 6.41
CA ASN A 22 -1.08 9.90 6.15
C ASN A 22 -1.96 9.11 5.16
N ARG A 23 -1.38 8.49 4.13
CA ARG A 23 -2.12 7.59 3.23
C ARG A 23 -2.74 6.41 4.00
N ASP A 24 -2.01 5.79 4.91
CA ASP A 24 -2.49 4.69 5.76
C ASP A 24 -3.70 5.12 6.61
N LYS A 25 -3.69 6.34 7.16
CA LYS A 25 -4.85 6.88 7.92
C LYS A 25 -6.08 7.07 7.03
N LEU A 26 -5.87 7.40 5.75
CA LEU A 26 -6.94 7.62 4.78
C LEU A 26 -7.43 6.33 4.11
N ALA A 27 -6.67 5.24 4.19
CA ALA A 27 -6.97 3.99 3.50
C ALA A 27 -8.36 3.42 3.84
N ALA A 28 -8.86 3.66 5.07
CA ALA A 28 -10.21 3.28 5.47
C ALA A 28 -11.33 3.96 4.65
N ALA A 29 -11.08 5.14 4.08
CA ALA A 29 -12.00 5.81 3.16
C ALA A 29 -11.85 5.33 1.70
N GLY A 30 -10.83 4.53 1.40
CA GLY A 30 -10.54 4.01 0.07
C GLY A 30 -9.57 4.90 -0.74
N TRP A 31 -9.84 4.99 -2.05
CA TRP A 31 -9.01 5.77 -2.98
C TRP A 31 -9.45 7.22 -3.15
N VAL A 32 -10.66 7.55 -2.70
CA VAL A 32 -11.25 8.89 -2.80
C VAL A 32 -11.81 9.32 -1.44
N PRO A 33 -11.98 10.62 -1.20
CA PRO A 33 -12.60 11.12 0.03
C PRO A 33 -14.03 10.60 0.23
N SER A 34 -14.52 10.61 1.47
CA SER A 34 -15.91 10.24 1.77
C SER A 34 -16.89 11.13 0.99
N GLY A 35 -17.92 10.50 0.41
CA GLY A 35 -18.92 11.17 -0.43
C GLY A 35 -18.57 11.28 -1.91
N TRP A 36 -17.34 10.91 -2.31
CA TRP A 36 -16.92 10.90 -3.71
C TRP A 36 -17.23 9.56 -4.37
N LYS A 37 -17.48 9.59 -5.68
CA LYS A 37 -17.51 8.39 -6.51
C LYS A 37 -16.08 7.95 -6.80
N ARG A 38 -15.84 6.64 -6.91
CA ARG A 38 -14.49 6.11 -7.11
C ARG A 38 -13.85 6.67 -8.38
N GLU A 39 -14.65 6.83 -9.42
CA GLU A 39 -14.23 7.32 -10.74
C GLU A 39 -13.77 8.79 -10.73
N GLU A 40 -14.15 9.57 -9.72
CA GLU A 40 -13.76 10.99 -9.59
C GLU A 40 -12.25 11.16 -9.35
N VAL A 41 -11.53 10.10 -8.98
CA VAL A 41 -10.06 10.08 -8.96
C VAL A 41 -9.43 10.39 -10.33
N ILE A 42 -10.15 10.12 -11.44
CA ILE A 42 -9.73 10.51 -12.80
C ILE A 42 -9.60 12.04 -12.89
N GLY A 43 -10.59 12.76 -12.33
CA GLY A 43 -10.56 14.21 -12.29
C GLY A 43 -9.39 14.74 -11.47
N VAL A 44 -8.98 14.02 -10.42
CA VAL A 44 -7.83 14.40 -9.59
C VAL A 44 -6.52 14.34 -10.37
N VAL A 45 -6.31 13.31 -11.20
CA VAL A 45 -5.13 13.23 -12.07
C VAL A 45 -5.13 14.40 -13.06
N ASN A 46 -6.25 14.64 -13.73
CA ASN A 46 -6.37 15.72 -14.70
C ASN A 46 -6.14 17.10 -14.06
N LEU A 47 -6.66 17.32 -12.85
CA LEU A 47 -6.41 18.55 -12.09
C LEU A 47 -4.95 18.67 -11.69
N ALA A 48 -4.32 17.61 -11.17
CA ALA A 48 -2.92 17.64 -10.77
C ALA A 48 -1.99 18.00 -11.95
N ARG A 49 -2.26 17.45 -13.14
CA ARG A 49 -1.57 17.80 -14.39
C ARG A 49 -1.84 19.27 -14.77
N PHE A 50 -3.09 19.70 -14.71
CA PHE A 50 -3.49 21.06 -15.08
C PHE A 50 -2.89 22.14 -14.16
N VAL A 51 -2.86 21.89 -12.85
CA VAL A 51 -2.35 22.85 -11.86
C VAL A 51 -0.83 22.77 -11.65
N GLY A 52 -0.17 21.74 -12.20
CA GLY A 52 1.26 21.53 -12.03
C GLY A 52 1.65 21.06 -10.63
N GLU A 53 0.84 20.22 -9.99
CA GLU A 53 1.09 19.67 -8.65
C GLU A 53 1.43 18.17 -8.71
N PRO A 54 2.67 17.80 -9.07
CA PRO A 54 3.05 16.41 -9.36
C PRO A 54 3.00 15.49 -8.14
N THR A 55 3.05 16.03 -6.92
CA THR A 55 2.99 15.22 -5.68
C THR A 55 1.66 14.48 -5.50
N ILE A 56 0.60 14.92 -6.20
CA ILE A 56 -0.72 14.28 -6.18
C ILE A 56 -0.74 13.04 -7.09
N LEU A 57 0.07 13.02 -8.15
CA LEU A 57 -0.03 12.05 -9.24
C LEU A 57 0.14 10.60 -8.80
N PRO A 58 1.15 10.23 -7.98
CA PRO A 58 1.36 8.81 -7.68
C PRO A 58 0.19 8.17 -6.95
N ALA A 59 -0.38 8.86 -5.95
CA ALA A 59 -1.53 8.38 -5.20
C ALA A 59 -2.80 8.33 -6.06
N ALA A 60 -3.03 9.36 -6.89
CA ALA A 60 -4.20 9.43 -7.75
C ALA A 60 -4.15 8.38 -8.89
N LEU A 61 -3.00 8.19 -9.53
CA LEU A 61 -2.80 7.16 -10.56
C LEU A 61 -2.99 5.75 -9.98
N LEU A 62 -2.52 5.50 -8.76
CA LEU A 62 -2.76 4.23 -8.08
C LEU A 62 -4.26 3.99 -7.83
N GLY A 63 -5.00 5.04 -7.48
CA GLY A 63 -6.46 5.00 -7.38
C GLY A 63 -7.16 4.75 -8.72
N CYS A 64 -6.67 5.36 -9.80
CA CYS A 64 -7.14 5.10 -11.17
C CYS A 64 -6.93 3.62 -11.55
N MET A 65 -5.77 3.03 -11.23
CA MET A 65 -5.51 1.62 -11.49
C MET A 65 -6.50 0.70 -10.75
N ALA A 66 -6.90 1.06 -9.54
CA ALA A 66 -7.89 0.32 -8.76
C ALA A 66 -9.33 0.38 -9.34
N LEU A 67 -9.59 1.20 -10.36
CA LEU A 67 -10.88 1.21 -11.07
C LEU A 67 -11.02 0.04 -12.07
N GLY A 68 -9.90 -0.56 -12.49
CA GLY A 68 -9.91 -1.60 -13.53
C GLY A 68 -10.55 -1.11 -14.83
N SER A 69 -11.55 -1.84 -15.35
CA SER A 69 -12.24 -1.48 -16.60
C SER A 69 -13.02 -0.16 -16.52
N GLY A 70 -13.39 0.30 -15.33
CA GLY A 70 -14.07 1.58 -15.10
C GLY A 70 -13.21 2.80 -15.48
N LEU A 71 -11.90 2.61 -15.66
CA LEU A 71 -10.97 3.67 -16.06
C LEU A 71 -11.23 4.21 -17.47
N VAL A 72 -11.61 3.33 -18.41
CA VAL A 72 -11.75 3.65 -19.84
C VAL A 72 -12.94 4.57 -20.15
N PRO A 73 -14.17 4.30 -19.66
CA PRO A 73 -15.31 5.16 -19.97
C PRO A 73 -15.20 6.55 -19.33
N GLY A 74 -14.50 6.66 -18.20
CA GLY A 74 -14.47 7.87 -17.38
C GLY A 74 -15.74 8.05 -16.56
N PHE A 75 -16.00 9.28 -16.12
CA PHE A 75 -17.24 9.63 -15.42
C PHE A 75 -17.89 10.89 -16.01
N VAL A 76 -19.21 11.00 -15.88
CA VAL A 76 -19.95 12.18 -16.32
C VAL A 76 -20.02 13.18 -15.17
N ARG A 77 -19.55 14.40 -15.44
CA ARG A 77 -19.61 15.54 -14.52
C ARG A 77 -21.03 16.10 -14.44
N GLU A 78 -21.26 16.99 -13.48
CA GLU A 78 -22.54 17.67 -13.29
C GLU A 78 -22.99 18.48 -14.52
N ASP A 79 -22.04 18.99 -15.30
CA ASP A 79 -22.26 19.73 -16.56
C ASP A 79 -22.56 18.82 -17.77
N GLY A 80 -22.61 17.50 -17.57
CA GLY A 80 -22.82 16.51 -18.63
C GLY A 80 -21.57 16.17 -19.45
N VAL A 81 -20.43 16.81 -19.19
CA VAL A 81 -19.16 16.49 -19.85
C VAL A 81 -18.59 15.20 -19.27
N THR A 82 -18.12 14.32 -20.15
CA THR A 82 -17.42 13.10 -19.71
C THR A 82 -15.96 13.42 -19.42
N GLU A 83 -15.56 13.34 -18.16
CA GLU A 83 -14.18 13.43 -17.71
C GLU A 83 -13.49 12.09 -17.96
N ARG A 84 -12.38 12.11 -18.70
CA ARG A 84 -11.59 10.94 -19.03
C ARG A 84 -10.13 11.21 -18.74
N LEU A 85 -9.42 10.14 -18.42
CA LEU A 85 -7.97 10.21 -18.29
C LEU A 85 -7.35 10.55 -19.66
N SER A 86 -6.28 11.34 -19.66
CA SER A 86 -5.52 11.61 -20.88
C SER A 86 -5.00 10.29 -21.49
N ASN A 87 -4.78 10.22 -22.80
CA ASN A 87 -4.21 9.01 -23.43
C ASN A 87 -2.85 8.64 -22.83
N GLU A 88 -2.07 9.64 -22.41
CA GLU A 88 -0.77 9.45 -21.76
C GLU A 88 -0.93 8.79 -20.38
N ASP A 89 -1.76 9.37 -19.50
CA ASP A 89 -1.98 8.84 -18.15
C ASP A 89 -2.75 7.50 -18.18
N LEU A 90 -3.61 7.29 -19.18
CA LEU A 90 -4.23 5.99 -19.45
C LEU A 90 -3.17 4.95 -19.84
N GLY A 91 -2.24 5.33 -20.71
CA GLY A 91 -1.07 4.53 -21.05
C GLY A 91 -0.26 4.15 -19.82
N ILE A 92 -0.04 5.08 -18.88
CA ILE A 92 0.64 4.82 -17.60
C ILE A 92 -0.12 3.77 -16.78
N CYS A 93 -1.42 3.96 -16.57
CA CYS A 93 -2.22 3.02 -15.78
C CYS A 93 -2.26 1.62 -16.40
N VAL A 94 -2.41 1.54 -17.73
CA VAL A 94 -2.40 0.28 -18.48
C VAL A 94 -1.03 -0.38 -18.41
N ALA A 95 0.07 0.35 -18.64
CA ALA A 95 1.43 -0.20 -18.60
C ALA A 95 1.81 -0.68 -17.20
N ALA A 96 1.48 0.09 -16.15
CA ALA A 96 1.72 -0.30 -14.76
C ALA A 96 0.93 -1.57 -14.38
N SER A 97 -0.31 -1.68 -14.85
CA SER A 97 -1.15 -2.87 -14.64
C SER A 97 -0.65 -4.08 -15.45
N ALA A 98 -0.28 -3.88 -16.71
CA ALA A 98 0.15 -4.93 -17.63
C ALA A 98 1.54 -5.49 -17.29
N THR A 99 2.48 -4.63 -16.91
CA THR A 99 3.80 -5.08 -16.42
C THR A 99 3.72 -5.69 -15.03
N GLY A 100 2.65 -5.39 -14.29
CA GLY A 100 2.43 -5.89 -12.93
C GLY A 100 3.52 -5.52 -11.94
N ARG A 101 4.40 -4.54 -12.24
CA ARG A 101 5.60 -4.28 -11.42
C ARG A 101 5.26 -3.86 -9.98
N ILE A 102 4.23 -3.03 -9.82
CA ILE A 102 3.75 -2.58 -8.51
C ILE A 102 3.14 -3.76 -7.73
N LEU A 103 2.25 -4.53 -8.37
CA LEU A 103 1.61 -5.69 -7.77
C LEU A 103 2.62 -6.80 -7.42
N ALA A 104 3.57 -7.09 -8.32
CA ALA A 104 4.62 -8.08 -8.11
C ALA A 104 5.58 -7.68 -6.99
N ALA A 105 5.98 -6.40 -6.92
CA ALA A 105 6.81 -5.89 -5.83
C ALA A 105 6.10 -6.00 -4.48
N SER A 106 4.81 -5.63 -4.44
CA SER A 106 3.96 -5.76 -3.25
C SER A 106 3.77 -7.22 -2.82
N ALA A 107 3.36 -8.09 -3.75
CA ALA A 107 3.15 -9.52 -3.50
C ALA A 107 4.45 -10.19 -3.03
N SER A 108 5.59 -9.89 -3.67
CA SER A 108 6.88 -10.43 -3.26
C SER A 108 7.26 -10.01 -1.84
N ALA A 109 7.01 -8.76 -1.46
CA ALA A 109 7.25 -8.29 -0.09
C ALA A 109 6.37 -9.05 0.92
N ARG A 110 5.06 -9.15 0.65
CA ARG A 110 4.11 -9.86 1.50
C ARG A 110 4.45 -11.34 1.64
N ILE A 111 4.82 -12.02 0.56
CA ILE A 111 5.23 -13.44 0.58
C ILE A 111 6.49 -13.63 1.43
N ARG A 112 7.50 -12.74 1.31
CA ARG A 112 8.70 -12.78 2.16
C ARG A 112 8.38 -12.57 3.63
N LEU A 113 7.45 -11.67 3.94
CA LEU A 113 6.96 -11.45 5.32
C LEU A 113 6.25 -12.70 5.84
N ALA A 114 5.30 -13.25 5.08
CA ALA A 114 4.59 -14.49 5.41
C ALA A 114 5.54 -15.66 5.69
N ALA A 115 6.58 -15.82 4.88
CA ALA A 115 7.61 -16.84 5.09
C ALA A 115 8.39 -16.65 6.41
N ARG A 116 8.60 -15.40 6.86
CA ARG A 116 9.26 -15.09 8.14
C ARG A 116 8.38 -15.31 9.37
N ILE A 117 7.09 -14.96 9.28
CA ILE A 117 6.11 -15.10 10.39
C ILE A 117 6.08 -16.55 10.91
N GLY A 118 6.34 -17.51 10.03
CA GLY A 118 6.35 -18.94 10.32
C GLY A 118 7.41 -19.47 11.29
N SER A 119 8.34 -18.65 11.79
CA SER A 119 9.57 -19.09 12.45
C SER A 119 9.67 -18.78 13.96
N CYS A 120 8.58 -18.34 14.60
CA CYS A 120 8.59 -18.00 16.02
C CYS A 120 8.96 -19.21 16.90
N LYS A 121 10.07 -19.09 17.65
CA LYS A 121 10.61 -20.13 18.55
C LYS A 121 10.17 -19.99 20.01
N MET A 122 9.44 -18.92 20.36
CA MET A 122 9.01 -18.70 21.74
C MET A 122 7.94 -19.72 22.13
N PRO A 123 8.07 -20.41 23.29
CA PRO A 123 6.96 -21.18 23.83
C PRO A 123 5.79 -20.23 24.08
N ARG A 124 4.59 -20.60 23.61
CA ARG A 124 3.38 -19.80 23.81
C ARG A 124 3.21 -19.51 25.31
N PRO A 125 2.95 -18.26 25.74
CA PRO A 125 2.63 -18.02 27.14
C PRO A 125 1.37 -18.83 27.49
N GLN A 126 1.43 -19.64 28.54
CA GLN A 126 0.33 -20.51 28.99
C GLN A 126 -0.90 -19.72 29.51
N ALA A 127 -0.94 -18.40 29.35
CA ALA A 127 -1.93 -17.54 29.97
C ALA A 127 -3.01 -17.12 28.97
N GLY A 128 -4.16 -17.82 29.04
CA GLY A 128 -5.41 -17.38 28.43
C GLY A 128 -6.19 -18.53 27.81
N ARG A 129 -7.11 -19.11 28.60
CA ARG A 129 -7.99 -20.25 28.27
C ARG A 129 -8.99 -20.04 27.10
N ASN A 130 -8.72 -19.12 26.17
CA ASN A 130 -9.54 -18.87 24.98
C ASN A 130 -8.78 -18.97 23.65
N TYR A 131 -7.48 -19.32 23.65
CA TYR A 131 -6.80 -19.74 22.43
C TYR A 131 -6.85 -21.27 22.36
N ALA A 132 -7.68 -21.80 21.45
CA ALA A 132 -7.80 -23.24 21.25
C ALA A 132 -6.40 -23.87 21.07
N PRO A 133 -6.07 -24.96 21.81
CA PRO A 133 -4.90 -25.77 21.53
C PRO A 133 -5.11 -26.50 20.19
N GLY A 134 -4.33 -26.15 19.18
CA GLY A 134 -4.50 -26.59 17.78
C GLY A 134 -5.23 -25.52 16.97
N TYR A 135 -4.80 -25.08 15.79
CA TYR A 135 -4.06 -25.72 14.72
C TYR A 135 -3.32 -24.62 13.93
N GLY A 136 -2.00 -24.71 13.76
CA GLY A 136 -1.55 -24.92 12.38
C GLY A 136 -1.72 -26.42 12.17
N PRO A 137 -2.06 -26.93 10.97
CA PRO A 137 -2.15 -28.37 10.77
C PRO A 137 -0.89 -29.01 11.34
N GLN A 138 -1.02 -29.81 12.40
CA GLN A 138 0.07 -30.67 12.82
C GLN A 138 0.34 -31.57 11.60
N GLY A 139 1.37 -31.22 10.82
CA GLY A 139 1.69 -31.88 9.56
C GLY A 139 1.40 -31.13 8.26
N SER A 140 1.01 -29.84 8.24
CA SER A 140 1.10 -29.09 6.97
C SER A 140 2.54 -28.69 6.74
N ASP A 141 3.13 -29.24 5.68
CA ASP A 141 4.42 -28.81 5.15
C ASP A 141 4.49 -27.26 5.07
N PRO A 142 5.55 -26.61 5.58
CA PRO A 142 5.71 -25.16 5.55
C PRO A 142 5.47 -24.53 4.17
N ASN A 143 5.81 -25.25 3.08
CA ASN A 143 5.57 -24.74 1.73
C ASN A 143 4.07 -24.73 1.40
N THR A 144 3.30 -25.71 1.86
CA THR A 144 1.84 -25.74 1.68
C THR A 144 1.15 -24.56 2.36
N ARG A 145 1.62 -24.15 3.55
CA ARG A 145 1.09 -22.95 4.23
C ARG A 145 1.41 -21.67 3.45
N ILE A 146 2.66 -21.52 3.00
CA ILE A 146 3.10 -20.35 2.23
C ILE A 146 2.33 -20.26 0.91
N ILE A 147 2.08 -21.38 0.23
CA ILE A 147 1.30 -21.43 -1.02
C ILE A 147 -0.13 -20.92 -0.80
N LYS A 148 -0.83 -21.41 0.24
CA LYS A 148 -2.18 -20.94 0.57
C LYS A 148 -2.22 -19.45 0.89
N MET A 149 -1.23 -18.95 1.63
CA MET A 149 -1.12 -17.52 1.90
C MET A 149 -0.82 -16.73 0.63
N ALA A 150 0.04 -17.25 -0.26
CA ALA A 150 0.40 -16.58 -1.51
C ALA A 150 -0.82 -16.33 -2.40
N GLU A 151 -1.78 -17.26 -2.46
CA GLU A 151 -3.04 -17.06 -3.19
C GLU A 151 -3.82 -15.83 -2.69
N LYS A 152 -3.89 -15.62 -1.37
CA LYS A 152 -4.50 -14.43 -0.76
C LYS A 152 -3.72 -13.14 -1.06
N LEU A 153 -2.40 -13.22 -1.20
CA LEU A 153 -1.49 -12.06 -1.25
C LEU A 153 -1.22 -11.53 -2.68
N VAL A 154 -1.42 -12.34 -3.72
CA VAL A 154 -1.07 -12.00 -5.11
C VAL A 154 -2.18 -11.24 -5.85
N GLY A 155 -3.45 -11.40 -5.45
CA GLY A 155 -4.61 -10.81 -6.13
C GLY A 155 -5.14 -9.49 -5.55
N VAL A 156 -4.38 -8.84 -4.67
CA VAL A 156 -4.86 -7.69 -3.90
C VAL A 156 -4.81 -6.42 -4.75
N VAL A 157 -5.97 -5.78 -4.94
CA VAL A 157 -6.12 -4.55 -5.74
C VAL A 157 -5.32 -3.38 -5.16
N ASP A 158 -5.25 -3.26 -3.83
CA ASP A 158 -4.42 -2.26 -3.16
C ASP A 158 -3.01 -2.83 -2.87
N PRO A 159 -1.97 -2.40 -3.60
CA PRO A 159 -0.61 -2.87 -3.37
C PRO A 159 0.01 -2.35 -2.07
N LEU A 160 -0.67 -1.44 -1.36
CA LEU A 160 -0.25 -0.89 -0.07
C LEU A 160 -1.11 -1.38 1.10
N ALA A 161 -2.10 -2.26 0.86
CA ALA A 161 -2.83 -2.90 1.95
C ALA A 161 -1.85 -3.62 2.90
N LYS A 162 -2.06 -3.44 4.21
CA LYS A 162 -1.24 -4.07 5.24
C LYS A 162 -1.44 -5.56 5.21
N ILE A 163 -0.38 -6.32 5.48
CA ILE A 163 -0.52 -7.77 5.58
C ILE A 163 -1.53 -8.19 6.65
N SER A 164 -1.63 -7.43 7.75
CA SER A 164 -2.63 -7.59 8.82
C SER A 164 -4.09 -7.52 8.37
N ASP A 165 -4.35 -6.78 7.30
CA ASP A 165 -5.71 -6.58 6.78
C ASP A 165 -6.10 -7.70 5.80
N LEU A 166 -5.12 -8.50 5.35
CA LEU A 166 -5.28 -9.51 4.30
C LEU A 166 -5.30 -10.94 4.82
N LEU A 167 -4.75 -11.17 6.02
CA LEU A 167 -4.65 -12.49 6.61
C LEU A 167 -5.39 -12.52 7.94
N GLU A 168 -5.85 -13.71 8.32
CA GLU A 168 -6.54 -13.94 9.58
C GLU A 168 -5.56 -13.84 10.76
N THR A 169 -6.08 -13.52 11.94
CA THR A 169 -5.26 -13.30 13.14
C THR A 169 -4.41 -14.53 13.49
N ASP A 170 -4.92 -15.72 13.28
CA ASP A 170 -4.18 -16.98 13.51
C ASP A 170 -3.12 -17.28 12.43
N GLU A 171 -3.23 -16.68 11.24
CA GLU A 171 -2.22 -16.77 10.18
C GLU A 171 -0.99 -15.87 10.46
N ILE A 172 -1.18 -14.75 11.18
CA ILE A 172 -0.11 -13.77 11.46
C ILE A 172 0.43 -13.89 12.90
N HIS A 173 -0.42 -14.13 13.90
CA HIS A 173 -0.06 -13.91 15.29
C HIS A 173 0.35 -15.20 16.02
N HIS A 174 1.65 -15.34 16.29
CA HIS A 174 2.17 -16.39 17.19
C HIS A 174 2.41 -15.88 18.62
N CYS A 175 2.87 -14.62 18.76
CA CYS A 175 3.00 -13.91 20.03
C CYS A 175 2.97 -12.37 19.80
N PRO A 176 2.73 -11.54 20.83
CA PRO A 176 2.69 -10.08 20.68
C PRO A 176 3.98 -9.45 20.14
N GLU A 177 5.14 -10.00 20.50
CA GLU A 177 6.44 -9.48 20.04
C GLU A 177 6.64 -9.76 18.54
N CYS A 178 6.35 -10.98 18.09
CA CYS A 178 6.41 -11.32 16.67
C CYS A 178 5.41 -10.51 15.84
N PHE A 179 4.22 -10.20 16.41
CA PHE A 179 3.27 -9.32 15.74
C PHE A 179 3.84 -7.91 15.54
N LYS A 180 4.36 -7.30 16.61
CA LYS A 180 4.96 -5.96 16.54
C LYS A 180 6.11 -5.90 15.52
N VAL A 181 6.99 -6.89 15.54
CA VAL A 181 8.11 -6.97 14.58
C VAL A 181 7.59 -7.17 13.14
N THR A 182 6.52 -7.94 12.95
CA THR A 182 5.90 -8.15 11.63
C THR A 182 5.29 -6.85 11.10
N GLU A 183 4.59 -6.09 11.94
CA GLU A 183 4.05 -4.77 11.58
C GLU A 183 5.16 -3.79 11.20
N GLU A 184 6.28 -3.79 11.93
CA GLU A 184 7.44 -2.95 11.59
C GLU A 184 8.04 -3.34 10.22
N TRP A 185 8.13 -4.63 9.91
CA TRP A 185 8.62 -5.10 8.62
C TRP A 185 7.65 -4.80 7.46
N ASP A 186 6.34 -5.00 7.67
CA ASP A 186 5.30 -4.66 6.71
C ASP A 186 5.34 -3.16 6.38
N ALA A 187 5.38 -2.30 7.40
CA ALA A 187 5.52 -0.86 7.23
C ALA A 187 6.80 -0.48 6.45
N SER A 188 7.92 -1.15 6.74
CA SER A 188 9.17 -0.93 6.00
C SER A 188 9.06 -1.33 4.53
N GLU A 189 8.46 -2.47 4.20
CA GLU A 189 8.32 -2.90 2.80
C GLU A 189 7.31 -2.02 2.04
N ARG A 190 6.19 -1.63 2.66
CA ARG A 190 5.24 -0.68 2.06
C ARG A 190 5.89 0.67 1.82
N ARG A 191 6.72 1.17 2.74
CA ARG A 191 7.48 2.41 2.56
C ARG A 191 8.48 2.33 1.40
N ARG A 192 9.17 1.19 1.24
CA ARG A 192 10.05 0.96 0.08
C ARG A 192 9.27 0.97 -1.24
N LEU A 193 8.08 0.36 -1.27
CA LEU A 193 7.22 0.38 -2.45
C LEU A 193 6.74 1.81 -2.74
N TRP A 194 6.28 2.53 -1.72
CA TRP A 194 5.82 3.91 -1.80
C TRP A 194 6.88 4.86 -2.32
N ASN A 195 8.11 4.79 -1.81
CA ASN A 195 9.21 5.65 -2.25
C ASN A 195 9.59 5.41 -3.72
N ARG A 196 9.33 4.21 -4.25
CA ARG A 196 9.56 3.86 -5.65
C ARG A 196 8.34 4.06 -6.54
N LEU A 197 7.21 4.51 -5.99
CA LEU A 197 5.96 4.60 -6.73
C LEU A 197 6.06 5.49 -7.99
N PRO A 198 6.71 6.69 -7.98
CA PRO A 198 6.89 7.48 -9.20
C PRO A 198 7.74 6.78 -10.25
N GLU A 199 8.83 6.11 -9.85
CA GLU A 199 9.68 5.30 -10.74
C GLU A 199 8.86 4.18 -11.40
N LEU A 200 8.05 3.48 -10.61
CA LEU A 200 7.22 2.37 -11.08
C LEU A 200 6.08 2.81 -12.01
N LEU A 201 5.57 4.04 -11.81
CA LEU A 201 4.56 4.67 -12.65
C LEU A 201 5.16 5.43 -13.84
N GLY A 202 6.47 5.66 -13.88
CA GLY A 202 7.11 6.46 -14.91
C GLY A 202 6.74 7.94 -14.87
N VAL A 203 6.48 8.49 -13.67
CA VAL A 203 6.15 9.92 -13.48
C VAL A 203 7.25 10.63 -12.69
N GLU A 204 7.54 11.88 -13.07
CA GLU A 204 8.49 12.72 -12.36
C GLU A 204 7.81 13.48 -11.23
N VAL A 205 8.32 13.32 -10.01
CA VAL A 205 7.82 14.02 -8.83
C VAL A 205 9.02 14.53 -8.02
N PRO A 206 9.37 15.82 -8.14
CA PRO A 206 10.48 16.41 -7.40
C PRO A 206 10.33 16.23 -5.88
N GLY A 207 11.39 15.77 -5.23
CA GLY A 207 11.44 15.61 -3.76
C GLY A 207 10.60 14.46 -3.20
N TRP A 208 10.16 13.51 -4.03
CA TRP A 208 9.37 12.36 -3.57
C TRP A 208 10.15 11.48 -2.58
N ASP A 209 11.43 11.23 -2.86
CA ASP A 209 12.32 10.44 -2.02
C ASP A 209 12.70 11.16 -0.70
N ASP A 210 12.83 12.48 -0.73
CA ASP A 210 13.16 13.33 0.42
C ASP A 210 12.01 13.50 1.42
N SER A 211 10.75 13.32 0.99
CA SER A 211 9.57 13.43 1.85
C SER A 211 9.53 12.44 3.03
N THR A 212 10.44 11.45 3.06
CA THR A 212 10.46 10.36 4.05
C THR A 212 11.73 10.26 4.90
N LYS A 213 12.68 11.22 4.80
CA LYS A 213 13.94 11.20 5.58
C LYS A 213 13.80 11.46 7.09
N VAL A 214 12.58 11.60 7.64
CA VAL A 214 12.36 11.94 9.07
C VAL A 214 12.16 10.70 9.98
N VAL A 215 12.61 9.51 9.59
CA VAL A 215 12.68 8.37 10.53
C VAL A 215 14.07 7.74 10.52
N GLU A 216 15.06 8.48 11.00
CA GLU A 216 16.24 7.85 11.62
C GLU A 216 15.82 7.27 12.98
N LYS A 217 15.53 5.97 13.02
CA LYS A 217 15.54 5.20 14.28
C LYS A 217 17.01 5.03 14.69
N PRO A 218 17.39 5.23 15.96
CA PRO A 218 18.78 5.30 16.37
C PRO A 218 19.47 3.95 16.15
N ALA A 219 20.76 4.02 15.81
CA ALA A 219 21.65 2.87 15.68
C ALA A 219 21.67 2.05 16.98
N GLY A 220 20.85 1.00 17.03
CA GLY A 220 20.90 -0.03 18.05
C GLY A 220 22.17 -0.86 17.87
N SER A 221 23.08 -0.69 18.83
CA SER A 221 24.35 -1.37 19.05
C SER A 221 24.57 -2.71 18.34
N ARG A 222 25.69 -2.79 17.61
CA ARG A 222 26.41 -4.05 17.38
C ARG A 222 26.61 -4.73 18.74
N THR A 223 26.04 -5.92 18.92
CA THR A 223 26.57 -6.86 19.90
C THR A 223 27.29 -7.97 19.14
N SER A 224 28.57 -8.06 19.48
CA SER A 224 29.60 -8.94 18.97
C SER A 224 29.19 -10.40 18.93
N MET A 225 29.65 -11.10 17.89
CA MET A 225 30.03 -12.51 17.97
C MET A 225 30.86 -12.73 19.22
N ALA A 226 30.43 -13.65 20.08
CA ALA A 226 31.29 -14.43 20.95
C ALA A 226 30.65 -15.82 21.05
N GLU A 227 31.39 -16.76 20.49
CA GLU A 227 31.62 -18.17 20.87
C GLU A 227 30.57 -18.93 21.71
N TRP A 228 30.62 -20.26 21.54
CA TRP A 228 29.82 -21.34 22.14
C TRP A 228 28.54 -21.71 21.39
#